data_AF-A0A534M0K2-F1
#
_entry.id   AF-A0A534M0K2-F1
#
_cell.length_a   1.000
_cell.length_b   1.000
_cell.length_c   1.000
_cell.angle_alpha   90.00
_cell.angle_beta   90.00
_cell.angle_gamma   90.00
#
_symmetry.space_group_name_H-M   'P 1'
#
loop_
_entity.id
_entity.type
_entity.pdbx_description
1 polymer ?
#
loop_
_entity_poly.entity_id
_entity_poly.type
_entity_poly.pdbx_seq_one_letter_code
_entity_poly.pdbx_strand_id
1 'polypeptide(L)'
;MPRAVKPSRKRDGRLGPPQGYPKDPDKYADPANWKYPVHTPFHARAARRYFNEPRNRVKYTPEEQAYIDKKINESLERFGVAVKIRDGQVEDEAGTIQADVPLNKDIDKMTFEELLLVFLGRNRLASATAIDPSLVSVDKETETLLSGRVKDYSVLIDRQQKRLEHDCVDFRTNRAVGRLMCKHLGAFLMQLDRPKAVRFLRELLRERDHWTFE
;
A
#
# COMPACT_ATOMS: atom_id res chain seq x y z
N MET A 1 9.12 -16.40 -25.88
CA MET A 1 8.43 -16.44 -24.57
C MET A 1 7.43 -17.59 -24.59
N PRO A 2 7.28 -18.36 -23.50
CA PRO A 2 6.31 -19.45 -23.44
C PRO A 2 4.88 -18.91 -23.61
N ARG A 3 4.02 -19.69 -24.26
CA ARG A 3 2.61 -19.34 -24.45
C ARG A 3 1.92 -19.30 -23.10
N ALA A 4 1.31 -18.18 -22.73
CA ALA A 4 0.59 -18.05 -21.47
C ALA A 4 -0.61 -19.01 -21.42
N VAL A 5 -0.67 -19.86 -20.40
CA VAL A 5 -1.76 -20.83 -20.19
C VAL A 5 -2.42 -20.58 -18.84
N LYS A 6 -3.76 -20.56 -18.82
CA LYS A 6 -4.52 -20.36 -17.59
C LYS A 6 -4.17 -21.46 -16.57
N PRO A 7 -3.85 -21.12 -15.31
CA PRO A 7 -3.52 -22.12 -14.30
C PRO A 7 -4.62 -23.16 -14.11
N SER A 8 -4.19 -24.41 -13.99
CA SER A 8 -5.04 -25.52 -13.60
C SER A 8 -5.30 -25.54 -12.09
N ARG A 9 -6.26 -26.35 -11.65
CA ARG A 9 -6.57 -26.54 -10.24
C ARG A 9 -5.35 -27.09 -9.48
N LYS A 10 -4.88 -26.35 -8.47
CA LYS A 10 -3.79 -26.73 -7.57
C LYS A 10 -4.33 -27.35 -6.29
N ARG A 11 -3.55 -28.25 -5.71
CA ARG A 11 -3.88 -28.93 -4.44
C ARG A 11 -4.09 -27.94 -3.29
N ASP A 12 -3.33 -26.84 -3.27
CA ASP A 12 -3.42 -25.76 -2.28
C ASP A 12 -4.32 -24.60 -2.73
N GLY A 13 -5.12 -24.78 -3.78
CA GLY A 13 -6.08 -23.79 -4.28
C GLY A 13 -7.33 -23.71 -3.40
N ARG A 14 -7.90 -22.51 -3.24
CA ARG A 14 -9.17 -22.33 -2.49
C ARG A 14 -10.36 -22.74 -3.35
N LEU A 15 -11.43 -23.29 -2.79
CA LEU A 15 -12.64 -23.64 -3.57
C LEU A 15 -13.44 -22.41 -4.03
N GLY A 16 -13.26 -21.29 -3.34
CA GLY A 16 -13.95 -20.03 -3.57
C GLY A 16 -13.08 -18.84 -3.20
N PRO A 17 -13.56 -17.62 -3.45
CA PRO A 17 -12.87 -16.40 -3.05
C PRO A 17 -12.72 -16.38 -1.52
N PRO A 18 -11.66 -15.74 -0.98
CA PRO A 18 -11.61 -15.43 0.44
C PRO A 18 -12.82 -14.58 0.86
N GLN A 19 -13.23 -14.65 2.14
CA GLN A 19 -14.35 -13.87 2.64
C GLN A 19 -14.10 -12.37 2.44
N GLY A 20 -15.10 -11.65 1.89
CA GLY A 20 -15.01 -10.22 1.60
C GLY A 20 -14.32 -9.86 0.27
N TYR A 21 -13.87 -10.85 -0.52
CA TYR A 21 -13.27 -10.62 -1.83
C TYR A 21 -14.28 -10.80 -2.97
N PRO A 22 -13.99 -10.30 -4.18
CA PRO A 22 -14.87 -10.44 -5.34
C PRO A 22 -15.19 -11.90 -5.63
N LYS A 23 -16.46 -12.17 -5.92
CA LYS A 23 -16.95 -13.50 -6.34
C LYS A 23 -16.77 -13.77 -7.84
N ASP A 24 -16.12 -12.84 -8.54
CA ASP A 24 -15.79 -12.95 -9.96
C ASP A 24 -14.34 -13.47 -10.09
N PRO A 25 -14.12 -14.67 -10.67
CA PRO A 25 -12.79 -15.22 -10.89
C PRO A 25 -11.88 -14.33 -11.73
N ASP A 26 -12.40 -13.49 -12.62
CA ASP A 26 -11.58 -12.65 -13.50
C ASP A 26 -10.84 -11.54 -12.75
N LYS A 27 -11.25 -11.30 -11.49
CA LYS A 27 -10.59 -10.43 -10.51
C LYS A 27 -9.35 -11.06 -9.86
N TYR A 28 -8.92 -12.23 -10.34
CA TYR A 28 -7.77 -12.97 -9.86
C TYR A 28 -6.80 -13.29 -11.00
N ALA A 29 -5.51 -13.29 -10.72
CA ALA A 29 -4.49 -13.72 -11.67
C ALA A 29 -4.39 -15.24 -11.76
N ASP A 30 -4.81 -15.95 -10.70
CA ASP A 30 -5.06 -17.40 -10.73
C ASP A 30 -6.54 -17.68 -10.40
N PRO A 31 -7.42 -17.62 -11.42
CA PRO A 31 -8.87 -17.77 -11.25
C PRO A 31 -9.31 -19.18 -10.85
N ALA A 32 -8.58 -20.24 -11.25
CA ALA A 32 -8.94 -21.63 -10.92
C ALA A 32 -8.72 -21.95 -9.43
N ASN A 33 -7.91 -21.13 -8.75
CA ASN A 33 -7.52 -21.36 -7.36
C ASN A 33 -7.87 -20.20 -6.43
N TRP A 34 -8.55 -19.16 -6.95
CA TRP A 34 -8.91 -17.94 -6.23
C TRP A 34 -7.70 -17.30 -5.53
N LYS A 35 -6.58 -17.28 -6.24
CA LYS A 35 -5.28 -16.77 -5.78
C LYS A 35 -4.91 -15.50 -6.52
N TYR A 36 -4.14 -14.65 -5.86
CA TYR A 36 -3.62 -13.40 -6.44
C TYR A 36 -4.75 -12.48 -6.92
N PRO A 37 -5.59 -11.94 -6.01
CA PRO A 37 -6.59 -10.94 -6.39
C PRO A 37 -5.90 -9.73 -7.03
N VAL A 38 -6.52 -9.12 -8.03
CA VAL A 38 -5.96 -8.00 -8.81
C VAL A 38 -6.98 -6.90 -9.12
N HIS A 39 -8.08 -6.85 -8.36
CA HIS A 39 -9.21 -5.93 -8.60
C HIS A 39 -9.04 -4.53 -8.01
N THR A 40 -8.00 -4.31 -7.21
CA THR A 40 -7.61 -2.98 -6.72
C THR A 40 -6.10 -2.81 -6.92
N PRO A 41 -5.59 -1.57 -6.95
CA PRO A 41 -4.14 -1.30 -7.03
C PRO A 41 -3.38 -2.00 -5.90
N PHE A 42 -3.96 -2.02 -4.70
CA PHE A 42 -3.43 -2.73 -3.54
C PHE A 42 -3.30 -4.24 -3.79
N HIS A 43 -4.37 -4.88 -4.26
CA HIS A 43 -4.37 -6.32 -4.50
C HIS A 43 -3.42 -6.71 -5.63
N ALA A 44 -3.35 -5.93 -6.71
CA ALA A 44 -2.42 -6.17 -7.81
C ALA A 44 -0.95 -6.11 -7.35
N ARG A 45 -0.59 -5.13 -6.51
CA ARG A 45 0.76 -5.03 -5.91
C ARG A 45 1.05 -6.20 -4.97
N ALA A 46 0.09 -6.56 -4.10
CA ALA A 46 0.24 -7.69 -3.20
C ALA A 46 0.39 -9.02 -3.96
N ALA A 47 -0.39 -9.20 -5.03
CA ALA A 47 -0.31 -10.34 -5.93
C ALA A 47 1.07 -10.46 -6.59
N ARG A 48 1.60 -9.37 -7.17
CA ARG A 48 2.96 -9.34 -7.75
C ARG A 48 4.01 -9.82 -6.75
N ARG A 49 3.96 -9.28 -5.54
CA ARG A 49 4.92 -9.61 -4.49
C ARG A 49 4.83 -11.06 -4.05
N TYR A 50 3.62 -11.52 -3.72
CA TYR A 50 3.40 -12.92 -3.31
C TYR A 50 3.81 -13.87 -4.41
N PHE A 51 3.50 -13.55 -5.66
CA PHE A 51 3.84 -14.40 -6.79
C PHE A 51 5.35 -14.46 -7.01
N ASN A 52 6.10 -13.35 -6.85
CA ASN A 52 7.55 -13.33 -7.02
C ASN A 52 8.34 -14.17 -5.98
N GLU A 53 7.75 -14.53 -4.84
CA GLU A 53 8.41 -15.42 -3.89
C GLU A 53 8.68 -16.80 -4.53
N PRO A 54 9.92 -17.32 -4.53
CA PRO A 54 10.28 -18.56 -5.25
C PRO A 54 9.39 -19.76 -4.90
N ARG A 55 9.04 -19.89 -3.61
CA ARG A 55 8.13 -20.94 -3.09
C ARG A 55 6.72 -20.90 -3.68
N ASN A 56 6.27 -19.75 -4.17
CA ASN A 56 4.97 -19.58 -4.81
C ASN A 56 5.08 -19.77 -6.32
N ARG A 57 6.15 -19.27 -6.97
CA ARG A 57 6.41 -19.48 -8.40
C ARG A 57 6.56 -20.94 -8.78
N VAL A 58 7.31 -21.70 -7.99
CA VAL A 58 7.64 -23.13 -8.27
C VAL A 58 6.41 -24.04 -8.33
N LYS A 59 5.24 -23.57 -7.87
CA LYS A 59 3.96 -24.31 -7.93
C LYS A 59 3.31 -24.31 -9.31
N TYR A 60 3.83 -23.49 -10.23
CA TYR A 60 3.25 -23.23 -11.55
C TYR A 60 4.26 -23.57 -12.63
N THR A 61 3.77 -24.13 -13.75
CA THR A 61 4.63 -24.34 -14.95
C THR A 61 5.03 -22.98 -15.55
N PRO A 62 6.08 -22.92 -16.37
CA PRO A 62 6.49 -21.66 -17.02
C PRO A 62 5.35 -20.95 -17.78
N GLU A 63 4.46 -21.71 -18.41
CA GLU A 63 3.30 -21.20 -19.15
C GLU A 63 2.22 -20.62 -18.21
N GLU A 64 1.97 -21.28 -17.08
CA GLU A 64 1.07 -20.79 -16.04
C GLU A 64 1.65 -19.55 -15.34
N GLN A 65 2.96 -19.53 -15.13
CA GLN A 65 3.64 -18.36 -14.59
C GLN A 65 3.50 -17.16 -15.52
N ALA A 66 3.70 -17.35 -16.83
CA ALA A 66 3.52 -16.31 -17.82
C ALA A 66 2.08 -15.75 -17.84
N TYR A 67 1.06 -16.59 -17.62
CA TYR A 67 -0.33 -16.14 -17.52
C TYR A 67 -0.56 -15.28 -16.26
N ILE A 68 -0.10 -15.74 -15.10
CA ILE A 68 -0.24 -15.00 -13.84
C ILE A 68 0.53 -13.68 -13.92
N ASP A 69 1.76 -13.71 -14.45
CA ASP A 69 2.58 -12.53 -14.66
C ASP A 69 1.86 -11.51 -15.54
N LYS A 70 1.28 -11.95 -16.66
CA LYS A 70 0.50 -11.10 -17.57
C LYS A 70 -0.69 -10.46 -16.85
N LYS A 71 -1.53 -11.24 -16.18
CA LYS A 71 -2.74 -10.73 -15.50
C LYS A 71 -2.42 -9.72 -14.39
N ILE A 72 -1.35 -9.95 -13.64
CA ILE A 72 -0.89 -9.02 -12.61
C ILE A 72 -0.37 -7.72 -13.25
N ASN A 73 0.44 -7.81 -14.30
CA ASN A 73 0.99 -6.64 -14.99
C ASN A 73 -0.10 -5.78 -15.63
N GLU A 74 -1.04 -6.39 -16.37
CA GLU A 74 -2.18 -5.67 -16.98
C GLU A 74 -3.01 -4.93 -15.91
N SER A 75 -3.22 -5.54 -14.74
CA SER A 75 -3.90 -4.87 -13.64
C SER A 75 -3.07 -3.72 -13.07
N LEU A 76 -1.76 -3.89 -12.87
CA LEU A 76 -0.88 -2.81 -12.38
C LEU A 76 -0.85 -1.63 -13.35
N GLU A 77 -0.69 -1.90 -14.65
CA GLU A 77 -0.74 -0.89 -15.72
C GLU A 77 -2.08 -0.17 -15.74
N ARG A 78 -3.20 -0.90 -15.65
CA ARG A 78 -4.56 -0.32 -15.56
C ARG A 78 -4.70 0.66 -14.40
N PHE A 79 -4.01 0.42 -13.29
CA PHE A 79 -4.05 1.28 -12.12
C PHE A 79 -3.02 2.41 -12.14
N GLY A 80 -2.28 2.58 -13.24
CA GLY A 80 -1.23 3.59 -13.35
C GLY A 80 -0.05 3.32 -12.41
N VAL A 81 0.10 2.09 -11.92
CA VAL A 81 1.30 1.64 -11.21
C VAL A 81 2.33 1.33 -12.28
N ALA A 82 3.13 2.34 -12.62
CA ALA A 82 4.12 2.25 -13.68
C ALA A 82 5.23 1.29 -13.27
N VAL A 83 5.01 -0.02 -13.49
CA VAL A 83 6.06 -1.05 -13.40
C VAL A 83 7.12 -0.72 -14.45
N LYS A 84 8.08 0.13 -14.10
CA LYS A 84 9.26 0.37 -14.93
C LYS A 84 10.16 -0.84 -14.79
N ILE A 85 9.92 -1.84 -15.63
CA ILE A 85 10.93 -2.87 -15.92
C ILE A 85 11.92 -2.23 -16.88
N ARG A 86 13.10 -1.83 -16.38
CA ARG A 86 14.23 -1.45 -17.23
C ARG A 86 15.28 -2.55 -17.13
N ASP A 87 15.67 -3.11 -18.28
CA ASP A 87 16.81 -4.03 -18.41
C ASP A 87 16.79 -5.28 -17.51
N GLY A 88 15.61 -5.86 -17.27
CA GLY A 88 15.47 -7.10 -16.52
C GLY A 88 15.76 -6.98 -15.01
N GLN A 89 15.96 -5.76 -14.51
CA GLN A 89 16.03 -5.47 -13.09
C GLN A 89 14.72 -4.79 -12.65
N VAL A 90 14.12 -5.32 -11.59
CA VAL A 90 13.00 -4.68 -10.91
C VAL A 90 13.59 -3.48 -10.19
N GLU A 91 13.39 -2.26 -10.70
CA GLU A 91 13.60 -1.06 -9.91
C GLU A 91 12.60 -1.12 -8.75
N ASP A 92 13.10 -1.18 -7.51
CA ASP A 92 12.27 -1.10 -6.31
C ASP A 92 11.48 0.20 -6.37
N GLU A 93 10.20 0.13 -6.74
CA GLU A 93 9.27 1.23 -6.54
C GLU A 93 9.29 1.57 -5.06
N ALA A 94 9.89 2.72 -4.77
CA ALA A 94 9.42 3.70 -3.81
C ALA A 94 8.25 3.24 -2.91
N GLY A 95 8.57 2.40 -1.93
CA GLY A 95 7.69 2.04 -0.84
C GLY A 95 7.11 0.65 -0.90
N THR A 96 7.98 -0.30 -0.59
CA THR A 96 7.64 -1.55 0.10
C THR A 96 6.50 -1.30 1.11
N ILE A 97 5.27 -1.71 0.77
CA ILE A 97 4.36 -2.20 1.81
C ILE A 97 5.06 -3.46 2.29
N GLN A 98 5.88 -3.31 3.34
CA GLN A 98 6.47 -4.45 4.03
C GLN A 98 5.30 -5.33 4.45
N ALA A 99 5.32 -6.57 3.96
CA ALA A 99 5.00 -7.91 4.48
C ALA A 99 4.25 -8.06 5.82
N ASP A 100 4.27 -7.01 6.62
CA ASP A 100 4.19 -7.01 8.06
C ASP A 100 2.95 -6.28 8.57
N VAL A 101 2.17 -5.70 7.66
CA VAL A 101 0.86 -5.17 7.99
C VAL A 101 -0.09 -6.36 8.23
N PRO A 102 -0.88 -6.39 9.30
CA PRO A 102 -1.93 -7.40 9.47
C PRO A 102 -3.06 -7.16 8.46
N LEU A 103 -2.85 -7.62 7.22
CA LEU A 103 -3.69 -7.40 6.03
C LEU A 103 -5.06 -8.10 6.08
N ASN A 104 -5.35 -8.85 7.15
CA ASN A 104 -6.60 -9.59 7.35
C ASN A 104 -7.49 -8.98 8.44
N LYS A 105 -7.10 -7.83 9.00
CA LYS A 105 -7.86 -7.16 10.06
C LYS A 105 -8.79 -6.12 9.44
N ASP A 106 -10.00 -6.03 9.98
CA ASP A 106 -10.94 -4.95 9.66
C ASP A 106 -10.31 -3.58 10.02
N ILE A 107 -10.39 -2.61 9.10
CA ILE A 107 -9.83 -1.25 9.25
C ILE A 107 -10.36 -0.59 10.54
N ASP A 108 -11.63 -0.82 10.88
CA ASP A 108 -12.24 -0.26 12.10
C ASP A 108 -11.72 -0.91 13.38
N LYS A 109 -11.14 -2.10 13.27
CA LYS A 109 -10.53 -2.84 14.38
C LYS A 109 -9.02 -2.64 14.46
N MET A 110 -8.41 -1.95 13.49
CA MET A 110 -6.99 -1.64 13.53
C MET A 110 -6.68 -0.61 14.61
N THR A 111 -5.58 -0.83 15.34
CA THR A 111 -5.02 0.15 16.29
C THR A 111 -4.33 1.28 15.54
N PHE A 112 -4.02 2.36 16.25
CA PHE A 112 -3.31 3.49 15.67
C PHE A 112 -1.94 3.10 15.08
N GLU A 113 -1.20 2.26 15.80
CA GLU A 113 0.12 1.77 15.38
C GLU A 113 0.01 0.88 14.15
N GLU A 114 -1.01 0.00 14.08
CA GLU A 114 -1.28 -0.82 12.90
C GLU A 114 -1.63 0.04 11.68
N LEU A 115 -2.42 1.09 11.87
CA LEU A 115 -2.76 2.05 10.81
C LEU A 115 -1.53 2.78 10.30
N LEU A 116 -0.68 3.31 11.20
CA LEU A 116 0.59 3.94 10.83
C LEU A 116 1.54 2.97 10.12
N LEU A 117 1.60 1.72 10.59
CA LEU A 117 2.42 0.67 10.00
C LEU A 117 2.06 0.45 8.52
N VAL A 118 0.78 0.58 8.14
CA VAL A 118 0.33 0.45 6.74
C VAL A 118 0.95 1.51 5.83
N PHE A 119 1.05 2.75 6.30
CA PHE A 119 1.57 3.86 5.50
C PHE A 119 3.09 4.01 5.57
N LEU A 120 3.72 3.55 6.65
CA LEU A 120 5.16 3.73 6.90
C LEU A 120 5.97 2.47 6.56
N GLY A 121 5.49 1.28 6.94
CA GLY A 121 6.32 0.09 7.12
C GLY A 121 7.11 0.12 8.44
N ARG A 122 7.63 -1.04 8.89
CA ARG A 122 8.27 -1.21 10.20
C ARG A 122 9.44 -0.26 10.42
N ASN A 123 10.36 -0.17 9.46
CA ASN A 123 11.58 0.63 9.60
C ASN A 123 11.28 2.14 9.70
N ARG A 124 10.32 2.63 8.91
CA ARG A 124 9.92 4.05 8.96
C ARG A 124 9.05 4.36 10.17
N LEU A 125 8.25 3.42 10.64
CA LEU A 125 7.51 3.56 11.90
C LEU A 125 8.49 3.70 13.08
N ALA A 126 9.50 2.82 13.17
CA ALA A 126 10.55 2.94 14.18
C ALA A 126 11.29 4.29 14.09
N SER A 127 11.61 4.73 12.86
CA SER A 127 12.23 6.03 12.62
C SER A 127 11.33 7.22 12.98
N ALA A 128 10.01 7.08 12.85
CA ALA A 128 9.04 8.10 13.22
C ALA A 128 8.94 8.22 14.75
N THR A 129 8.85 7.09 15.45
CA THR A 129 8.83 7.03 16.92
C THR A 129 10.12 7.59 17.54
N ALA A 130 11.25 7.47 16.85
CA ALA A 130 12.54 8.00 17.31
C ALA A 130 12.71 9.52 17.08
N ILE A 131 11.79 10.19 16.40
CA ILE A 131 11.82 11.66 16.28
C ILE A 131 11.43 12.25 17.64
N ASP A 132 12.27 13.13 18.16
CA ASP A 132 12.00 13.86 19.39
C ASP A 132 10.67 14.63 19.27
N PRO A 133 9.69 14.39 20.17
CA PRO A 133 8.42 15.10 20.21
C PRO A 133 8.54 16.62 20.19
N SER A 134 9.59 17.18 20.79
CA SER A 134 9.83 18.64 20.83
C SER A 134 10.13 19.24 19.45
N LEU A 135 10.51 18.41 18.47
CA LEU A 135 10.74 18.82 17.09
C LEU A 135 9.45 18.80 16.26
N VAL A 136 8.30 18.54 16.86
CA VAL A 136 7.01 18.51 16.18
C VAL A 136 6.12 19.61 16.75
N SER A 137 5.65 20.51 15.89
CA SER A 137 4.64 21.51 16.24
C SER A 137 3.32 21.18 15.55
N VAL A 138 2.21 21.36 16.27
CA VAL A 138 0.86 21.27 15.73
C VAL A 138 0.27 22.67 15.77
N ASP A 139 0.11 23.27 14.59
CA ASP A 139 -0.37 24.65 14.47
C ASP A 139 -1.90 24.69 14.35
N LYS A 140 -2.49 23.71 13.65
CA LYS A 140 -3.95 23.55 13.53
C LYS A 140 -4.33 22.09 13.65
N GLU A 141 -5.38 21.84 14.42
CA GLU A 141 -5.94 20.50 14.61
C GLU A 141 -7.48 20.56 14.65
N THR A 142 -8.07 20.86 13.50
CA THR A 142 -9.53 20.91 13.34
C THR A 142 -10.04 19.63 12.69
N GLU A 143 -11.37 19.52 12.54
CA GLU A 143 -11.96 18.38 11.83
C GLU A 143 -11.60 18.36 10.34
N THR A 144 -11.25 19.49 9.73
CA THR A 144 -11.02 19.56 8.27
C THR A 144 -9.56 19.81 7.92
N LEU A 145 -8.80 20.38 8.85
CA LEU A 145 -7.44 20.82 8.61
C LEU A 145 -6.53 20.42 9.76
N LEU A 146 -5.47 19.68 9.43
CA LEU A 146 -4.37 19.36 10.33
C LEU A 146 -3.10 19.98 9.73
N SER A 147 -2.43 20.87 10.46
CA SER A 147 -1.22 21.52 9.98
C SER A 147 -0.20 21.71 11.08
N GLY A 148 1.07 21.77 10.70
CA GLY A 148 2.16 22.00 11.62
C GLY A 148 3.52 21.81 10.98
N ARG A 149 4.52 21.51 11.81
CA ARG A 149 5.89 21.26 11.35
C ARG A 149 6.49 20.04 12.03
N VAL A 150 7.44 19.43 11.34
CA VAL A 150 8.32 18.40 11.89
C VAL A 150 9.75 18.76 11.51
N LYS A 151 10.55 19.18 12.48
CA LYS A 151 11.83 19.87 12.24
C LYS A 151 11.58 21.10 11.36
N ASP A 152 12.32 21.22 10.27
CA ASP A 152 12.21 22.32 9.31
C ASP A 152 11.15 22.07 8.23
N TYR A 153 10.44 20.94 8.26
CA TYR A 153 9.50 20.55 7.21
C TYR A 153 8.05 20.88 7.57
N SER A 154 7.29 21.42 6.63
CA SER A 154 5.86 21.73 6.79
C SER A 154 4.98 20.51 6.57
N VAL A 155 3.90 20.37 7.34
CA VAL A 155 2.85 19.36 7.13
C VAL A 155 1.51 20.07 6.96
N LEU A 156 0.77 19.73 5.91
CA LEU A 156 -0.61 20.13 5.70
C LEU A 156 -1.46 18.92 5.31
N ILE A 157 -2.57 18.71 6.01
CA ILE A 157 -3.56 17.69 5.68
C ILE A 157 -4.91 18.39 5.63
N ASP A 158 -5.44 18.54 4.41
CA ASP A 158 -6.75 19.10 4.14
C ASP A 158 -7.72 17.96 3.78
N ARG A 159 -8.63 17.64 4.69
CA ARG A 159 -9.64 16.59 4.53
C ARG A 159 -10.78 17.00 3.59
N GLN A 160 -11.04 18.30 3.40
CA GLN A 160 -12.05 18.76 2.44
C GLN A 160 -11.54 18.63 1.02
N GLN A 161 -10.28 19.03 0.79
CA GLN A 161 -9.63 18.93 -0.52
C GLN A 161 -9.02 17.55 -0.80
N LYS A 162 -9.04 16.64 0.19
CA LYS A 162 -8.37 15.33 0.14
C LYS A 162 -6.91 15.46 -0.29
N ARG A 163 -6.19 16.35 0.38
CA ARG A 163 -4.82 16.76 0.04
C ARG A 163 -3.91 16.57 1.24
N LEU A 164 -2.77 15.92 1.01
CA LEU A 164 -1.69 15.79 1.98
C LEU A 164 -0.43 16.39 1.37
N GLU A 165 0.06 17.47 1.97
CA GLU A 165 1.27 18.17 1.55
C GLU A 165 2.40 18.01 2.57
N HIS A 166 3.59 17.71 2.08
CA HIS A 166 4.79 17.68 2.90
C HIS A 166 6.08 17.87 2.10
N ASP A 167 6.93 18.78 2.54
CA ASP A 167 8.07 19.26 1.77
C ASP A 167 9.40 18.49 2.00
N CYS A 168 9.41 17.44 2.82
CA CYS A 168 10.64 16.66 3.00
C CYS A 168 11.02 15.87 1.73
N VAL A 169 12.32 15.68 1.53
CA VAL A 169 12.86 15.03 0.33
C VAL A 169 12.32 13.61 0.16
N ASP A 170 12.36 12.75 1.21
CA ASP A 170 11.85 11.37 1.15
C ASP A 170 10.38 11.35 0.67
N PHE A 171 9.56 12.28 1.17
CA PHE A 171 8.17 12.35 0.77
C PHE A 171 7.99 12.74 -0.69
N ARG A 172 8.53 13.90 -1.09
CA ARG A 172 8.36 14.44 -2.45
C ARG A 172 8.91 13.52 -3.54
N THR A 173 10.05 12.89 -3.30
CA THR A 173 10.71 12.08 -4.34
C THR A 173 10.20 10.64 -4.41
N ASN A 174 9.64 10.11 -3.32
CA ASN A 174 9.39 8.67 -3.19
C ASN A 174 8.00 8.40 -2.61
N ARG A 175 7.70 8.89 -1.41
CA ARG A 175 6.50 8.46 -0.68
C ARG A 175 5.20 8.96 -1.29
N ALA A 176 5.20 10.18 -1.83
CA ALA A 176 4.03 10.77 -2.47
C ALA A 176 3.55 9.93 -3.67
N VAL A 177 4.49 9.46 -4.51
CA VAL A 177 4.21 8.59 -5.67
C VAL A 177 3.48 7.31 -5.26
N GLY A 178 3.90 6.71 -4.14
CA GLY A 178 3.28 5.50 -3.59
C GLY A 178 2.01 5.73 -2.77
N ARG A 179 1.59 7.00 -2.55
CA ARG A 179 0.57 7.39 -1.56
C ARG A 179 0.86 6.82 -0.17
N LEU A 180 2.12 6.91 0.22
CA LEU A 180 2.66 6.45 1.50
C LEU A 180 3.17 7.63 2.32
N MET A 181 3.51 7.37 3.58
CA MET A 181 4.02 8.40 4.48
C MET A 181 5.53 8.23 4.69
N CYS A 182 6.23 9.35 4.89
CA CYS A 182 7.59 9.37 5.40
C CYS A 182 7.59 9.34 6.94
N LYS A 183 8.76 9.20 7.57
CA LYS A 183 8.89 9.20 9.03
C LYS A 183 8.37 10.49 9.70
N HIS A 184 8.49 11.64 9.04
CA HIS A 184 8.05 12.92 9.59
C HIS A 184 6.52 12.98 9.72
N LEU A 185 5.78 12.56 8.69
CA LEU A 185 4.33 12.45 8.76
C LEU A 185 3.87 11.48 9.85
N GLY A 186 4.60 10.36 10.01
CA GLY A 186 4.37 9.44 11.13
C GLY A 186 4.50 10.13 12.49
N ALA A 187 5.59 10.87 12.70
CA ALA A 187 5.83 11.61 13.95
C ALA A 187 4.80 12.73 14.18
N PHE A 188 4.39 13.45 13.12
CA PHE A 188 3.34 14.45 13.20
C PHE A 188 2.02 13.85 13.69
N LEU A 189 1.57 12.76 13.06
CA LEU A 189 0.32 12.08 13.44
C LEU A 189 0.37 11.49 14.87
N MET A 190 1.56 11.19 15.40
CA MET A 190 1.71 10.75 16.78
C MET A 190 1.44 11.87 17.80
N GLN A 191 1.59 13.15 17.42
CA GLN A 191 1.34 14.32 18.27
C GLN A 191 -0.09 14.86 18.23
N LEU A 192 -0.90 14.41 17.27
CA LEU A 192 -2.32 14.77 17.21
C LEU A 192 -3.13 14.03 18.27
N ASP A 193 -4.33 14.53 18.57
CA ASP A 193 -5.35 13.80 19.30
C ASP A 193 -5.57 12.42 18.67
N ARG A 194 -5.48 11.39 19.51
CA ARG A 194 -5.46 10.00 19.08
C ARG A 194 -6.74 9.64 18.29
N PRO A 195 -7.97 9.95 18.76
CA PRO A 195 -9.19 9.77 17.99
C PRO A 195 -9.19 10.46 16.61
N LYS A 196 -8.73 11.72 16.52
CA LYS A 196 -8.62 12.45 15.24
C LYS A 196 -7.66 11.77 14.27
N ALA A 197 -6.46 11.41 14.74
CA ALA A 197 -5.45 10.75 13.93
C ALA A 197 -5.92 9.38 13.41
N VAL A 198 -6.57 8.58 14.27
CA VAL A 198 -7.15 7.28 13.88
C VAL A 198 -8.25 7.45 12.83
N ARG A 199 -9.15 8.41 13.01
CA ARG A 199 -10.22 8.69 12.03
C ARG A 199 -9.64 9.06 10.67
N PHE A 200 -8.67 9.97 10.65
CA PHE A 200 -7.99 10.38 9.43
C PHE A 200 -7.29 9.19 8.74
N LEU A 201 -6.53 8.39 9.47
CA LEU A 201 -5.82 7.24 8.90
C LEU A 201 -6.77 6.20 8.30
N ARG A 202 -7.92 5.94 8.94
CA ARG A 202 -8.94 5.03 8.41
C ARG A 202 -9.59 5.57 7.14
N GLU A 203 -9.95 6.85 7.14
CA GLU A 203 -10.46 7.54 5.95
C GLU A 203 -9.46 7.45 4.80
N LEU A 204 -8.20 7.81 5.05
CA LEU A 204 -7.14 7.76 4.06
C LEU A 204 -6.88 6.34 3.55
N LEU A 205 -7.01 5.30 4.39
CA LEU A 205 -6.89 3.91 3.92
C LEU A 205 -8.00 3.49 2.97
N ARG A 206 -9.24 3.92 3.26
CA ARG A 206 -10.43 3.59 2.45
C ARG A 206 -10.47 4.36 1.13
N GLU A 207 -10.05 5.63 1.17
CA GLU A 207 -10.26 6.56 0.06
C GLU A 207 -8.95 6.97 -0.61
N ARG A 208 -7.84 6.29 -0.31
CA ARG A 208 -6.47 6.66 -0.71
C ARG A 208 -6.31 7.12 -2.14
N ASP A 209 -6.97 6.45 -3.08
CA ASP A 209 -6.84 6.76 -4.52
C ASP A 209 -7.54 8.07 -4.93
N HIS A 210 -8.39 8.62 -4.06
CA HIS A 210 -9.03 9.93 -4.20
C HIS A 210 -8.26 11.05 -3.49
N TRP A 211 -7.12 10.74 -2.87
CA TRP A 211 -6.27 11.72 -2.20
C TRP A 211 -5.06 12.11 -3.05
N THR A 212 -4.71 13.39 -3.00
CA THR A 212 -3.50 13.94 -3.61
C THR A 212 -2.38 14.01 -2.56
N PHE A 213 -1.18 13.56 -2.93
CA PHE A 213 0.02 13.56 -2.09
C PHE A 213 1.09 14.38 -2.81
N GLU A 214 1.60 15.44 -2.18
CA GLU A 214 2.53 16.38 -2.83
C GLU A 214 3.56 17.05 -1.91
#